data_AF-A0A7S4VBA0-F1
#
_entry.id   AF-A0A7S4VBA0-F1
#
_cell.length_a   1.000
_cell.length_b   1.000
_cell.length_c   1.000
_cell.angle_alpha   90.00
_cell.angle_beta   90.00
_cell.angle_gamma   90.00
#
_symmetry.space_group_name_H-M   'P 1'
#
loop_
_entity.id
_entity.type
_entity.pdbx_description
1 polymer ?
#
loop_
_entity_poly.entity_id
_entity_poly.type
_entity_poly.pdbx_seq_one_letter_code
_entity_poly.pdbx_strand_id
1 'polypeptide(L)'
;MPSLTDDFLVGDDDFTIEQLVMSYFPKAWVFDVSDMFASICAVLACLSIALVYIPSTVSTVLKLRSGAIQSLQGKKFLRLRKTEEQVTMLYGGFFWGILLTALAIYGFVFLVVFLITWNVTRVYSVPLVATLCGLFITVGFKTLVLTCLKSNFHVAFYRKKPAQANFTIVVLECWNLGLTLGYMFVRATKLVLASFLYIGRIDTPFISPEAGEIFGSELDAYPTAFLKDVVSHEAHHHPYLERLGVMYMMKLRYGDSFAKTSGSCWRLLFVFALMPWMRKYRLMQQHENDGTSFTFGQFRMQYKPEKRHSVAKEHKHCQEEDSLYETISSVKMSQLEFEISDIKEENVALKKKVEELETKLKGDLFDIIKLSQTDVSLFKES
;
A
#
# COMPACT_ATOMS: atom_id res chain seq x y z
N MET A 1 45.08 -14.49 -1.28
CA MET A 1 45.86 -13.89 -0.18
C MET A 1 47.22 -13.55 -0.76
N PRO A 2 47.52 -12.27 -1.03
CA PRO A 2 48.88 -11.89 -1.32
C PRO A 2 49.71 -12.16 -0.06
N SER A 3 50.80 -12.90 -0.20
CA SER A 3 51.77 -13.18 0.85
C SER A 3 52.42 -11.86 1.27
N LEU A 4 51.87 -11.26 2.32
CA LEU A 4 52.36 -10.03 2.96
C LEU A 4 53.74 -10.20 3.62
N THR A 5 54.41 -11.32 3.38
CA THR A 5 55.66 -11.72 4.05
C THR A 5 56.91 -11.41 3.25
N ASP A 6 56.82 -11.22 1.92
CA ASP A 6 58.03 -11.35 1.10
C ASP A 6 58.60 -10.01 0.61
N ASP A 7 57.84 -8.91 0.67
CA ASP A 7 58.31 -7.56 0.29
C ASP A 7 58.72 -6.68 1.49
N PHE A 8 58.67 -7.21 2.73
CA PHE A 8 59.04 -6.44 3.94
C PHE A 8 60.45 -6.73 4.46
N LEU A 9 61.19 -7.58 3.78
CA LEU A 9 62.57 -7.91 4.13
C LEU A 9 63.47 -7.35 3.04
N VAL A 10 63.92 -6.11 3.21
CA VAL A 10 65.26 -5.59 2.90
C VAL A 10 65.17 -4.06 2.84
N GLY A 11 65.65 -3.42 3.90
CA GLY A 11 65.78 -1.97 4.01
C GLY A 11 65.72 -1.55 5.47
N ASP A 12 66.85 -1.66 6.16
CA ASP A 12 67.10 -1.12 7.50
C ASP A 12 66.50 0.27 7.70
N ASP A 13 65.71 0.43 8.78
CA ASP A 13 65.62 1.62 9.65
C ASP A 13 64.40 1.47 10.59
N ASP A 14 64.66 1.16 11.87
CA ASP A 14 63.78 1.24 13.06
C ASP A 14 62.27 1.47 12.82
N PHE A 15 61.56 0.46 12.28
CA PHE A 15 60.10 0.47 12.32
C PHE A 15 59.64 0.24 13.76
N THR A 16 59.45 1.33 14.50
CA THR A 16 59.05 1.27 15.91
C THR A 16 57.65 0.67 16.01
N ILE A 17 57.41 -0.12 17.07
CA ILE A 17 56.09 -0.69 17.40
C ILE A 17 54.99 0.40 17.40
N GLU A 18 55.36 1.64 17.72
CA GLU A 18 54.47 2.81 17.67
C GLU A 18 53.92 3.08 16.27
N GLN A 19 54.74 2.99 15.22
CA GLN A 19 54.29 3.17 13.84
C GLN A 19 53.32 2.06 13.41
N LEU A 20 53.59 0.82 13.84
CA LEU A 20 52.68 -0.30 13.61
C LEU A 20 51.33 -0.03 14.28
N VAL A 21 51.32 0.34 15.56
CA VAL A 21 50.11 0.60 16.33
C VAL A 21 49.31 1.78 15.74
N MET A 22 49.99 2.87 15.35
CA MET A 22 49.36 4.02 14.71
C MET A 22 48.72 3.69 13.36
N SER A 23 49.21 2.67 12.65
CA SER A 23 48.63 2.23 11.38
C SER A 23 47.26 1.54 11.53
N TYR A 24 46.98 0.96 12.71
CA TYR A 24 45.68 0.34 13.01
C TYR A 24 44.60 1.36 13.32
N PHE A 25 44.97 2.54 13.82
CA PHE A 25 44.01 3.57 14.15
C PHE A 25 43.41 4.21 12.89
N PRO A 26 42.07 4.38 12.82
CA PRO A 26 41.43 5.07 11.72
C PRO A 26 41.91 6.52 11.63
N LYS A 27 42.28 6.96 10.42
CA LYS A 27 42.63 8.36 10.14
C LYS A 27 41.38 9.23 10.30
N ALA A 28 41.55 10.49 10.74
CA ALA A 28 40.44 11.42 11.00
C ALA A 28 39.43 11.52 9.83
N TRP A 29 39.93 11.62 8.59
CA TRP A 29 39.07 11.73 7.41
C TRP A 29 38.11 10.54 7.21
N VAL A 30 38.42 9.36 7.74
CA VAL A 30 37.56 8.17 7.68
C VAL A 30 36.28 8.40 8.50
N PHE A 31 36.43 9.04 9.67
CA PHE A 31 35.29 9.43 10.50
C PHE A 31 34.48 10.54 9.84
N ASP A 32 35.16 11.58 9.33
CA ASP A 32 34.48 12.73 8.70
C ASP A 32 33.63 12.30 7.50
N VAL A 33 34.16 11.42 6.65
CA VAL A 33 33.41 10.88 5.50
C VAL A 33 32.23 10.04 5.98
N SER A 34 32.44 9.14 6.94
CA SER A 34 31.37 8.26 7.44
C SER A 34 30.25 9.05 8.13
N ASP A 35 30.61 10.05 8.93
CA ASP A 35 29.69 10.97 9.61
C ASP A 35 28.88 11.81 8.63
N MET A 36 29.53 12.39 7.61
CA MET A 36 28.86 13.19 6.59
C MET A 36 27.79 12.37 5.84
N PHE A 37 28.13 11.16 5.37
CA PHE A 37 27.17 10.30 4.67
C PHE A 37 26.03 9.86 5.59
N ALA A 38 26.33 9.45 6.82
CA ALA A 38 25.33 9.04 7.80
C ALA A 38 24.36 10.17 8.14
N SER A 39 24.87 11.38 8.36
CA SER A 39 24.09 12.59 8.65
C SER A 39 23.14 12.94 7.49
N ILE A 40 23.64 12.94 6.26
CA ILE A 40 22.80 13.20 5.06
C ILE A 40 21.68 12.16 4.96
N CYS A 41 21.99 10.86 5.10
CA CYS A 41 20.99 9.80 5.04
C CYS A 41 19.94 9.90 6.17
N ALA A 42 20.36 10.22 7.39
CA ALA A 42 19.46 10.39 8.52
C ALA A 42 18.50 11.58 8.32
N VAL A 43 18.99 12.73 7.83
CA VAL A 43 18.17 13.90 7.52
C VAL A 43 17.16 13.58 6.41
N LEU A 44 17.60 12.92 5.33
CA LEU A 44 16.71 12.49 4.25
C LEU A 44 15.65 11.50 4.73
N ALA A 45 16.00 10.60 5.64
CA ALA A 45 15.04 9.67 6.22
C ALA A 45 13.98 10.40 7.07
N CYS A 46 14.39 11.31 7.95
CA CYS A 46 13.46 12.15 8.72
C CYS A 46 12.53 12.96 7.82
N LEU A 47 13.08 13.59 6.79
CA LEU A 47 12.30 14.34 5.81
C LEU A 47 11.29 13.43 5.08
N SER A 48 11.71 12.22 4.70
CA SER A 48 10.84 11.26 4.03
C SER A 48 9.67 10.82 4.92
N ILE A 49 9.91 10.58 6.21
CA ILE A 49 8.87 10.20 7.17
C ILE A 49 7.89 11.35 7.37
N ALA A 50 8.39 12.58 7.52
CA ALA A 50 7.55 13.77 7.65
C ALA A 50 6.67 14.00 6.40
N LEU A 51 7.23 13.81 5.20
CA LEU A 51 6.50 13.98 3.93
C LEU A 51 5.45 12.89 3.70
N VAL A 52 5.72 11.64 4.11
CA VAL A 52 4.79 10.50 3.96
C VAL A 52 3.68 10.55 5.00
N TYR A 53 3.89 11.20 6.13
CA TYR A 53 2.91 11.27 7.21
C TYR A 53 1.60 11.94 6.78
N ILE A 54 1.66 13.11 6.14
CA ILE A 54 0.46 13.86 5.70
C ILE A 54 -0.46 13.02 4.79
N PRO A 55 0.01 12.46 3.65
CA PRO A 55 -0.84 11.67 2.77
C PRO A 55 -1.35 10.40 3.45
N SER A 56 -0.59 9.84 4.41
CA SER A 56 -1.02 8.68 5.18
C SER A 56 -2.20 8.99 6.12
N THR A 57 -2.13 10.12 6.84
CA THR A 57 -3.24 10.60 7.68
C THR A 57 -4.48 10.88 6.85
N VAL A 58 -4.33 11.57 5.71
CA VAL A 58 -5.45 11.84 4.78
C VAL A 58 -6.06 10.54 4.25
N SER A 59 -5.22 9.57 3.85
CA SER A 59 -5.69 8.24 3.40
C SER A 59 -6.47 7.53 4.49
N THR A 60 -6.00 7.58 5.74
CA THR A 60 -6.64 6.95 6.89
C THR A 60 -8.00 7.59 7.19
N VAL A 61 -8.09 8.92 7.17
CA VAL A 61 -9.36 9.66 7.31
C VAL A 61 -10.35 9.28 6.20
N LEU A 62 -9.90 9.23 4.94
CA LEU A 62 -10.75 8.83 3.81
C LEU A 62 -11.22 7.37 3.91
N LYS A 63 -10.35 6.47 4.39
CA LYS A 63 -10.71 5.06 4.66
C LYS A 63 -11.74 4.93 5.78
N LEU A 64 -11.66 5.75 6.82
CA LEU A 64 -12.68 5.80 7.88
C LEU A 64 -14.02 6.29 7.34
N ARG A 65 -14.02 7.37 6.55
CA ARG A 65 -15.24 7.95 5.97
C ARG A 65 -15.91 7.06 4.93
N SER A 66 -15.13 6.35 4.12
CA SER A 66 -15.65 5.38 3.14
C SER A 66 -16.13 4.07 3.78
N GLY A 67 -15.90 3.87 5.07
CA GLY A 67 -16.21 2.61 5.76
C GLY A 67 -15.27 1.46 5.41
N ALA A 68 -14.16 1.73 4.69
CA ALA A 68 -13.13 0.73 4.41
C ALA A 68 -12.48 0.22 5.71
N ILE A 69 -12.31 1.11 6.69
CA ILE A 69 -12.04 0.74 8.08
C ILE A 69 -13.38 0.73 8.82
N GLN A 70 -13.79 -0.44 9.30
CA GLN A 70 -15.07 -0.61 9.99
C GLN A 70 -15.05 0.10 11.35
N SER A 71 -15.56 1.33 11.37
CA SER A 71 -15.52 2.20 12.56
C SER A 71 -16.73 2.04 13.49
N LEU A 72 -17.81 1.34 13.15
CA LEU A 72 -19.00 1.28 14.02
C LEU A 72 -19.47 -0.13 14.37
N GLN A 73 -19.19 -1.12 13.52
CA GLN A 73 -19.77 -2.47 13.62
C GLN A 73 -18.80 -3.54 14.14
N GLY A 74 -17.50 -3.24 14.28
CA GLY A 74 -16.50 -4.22 14.68
C GLY A 74 -16.26 -4.28 16.19
N LYS A 75 -15.98 -5.48 16.74
CA LYS A 75 -15.52 -5.65 18.15
C LYS A 75 -14.30 -4.78 18.46
N LYS A 76 -13.41 -4.56 17.47
CA LYS A 76 -12.23 -3.70 17.57
C LYS A 76 -12.58 -2.24 17.87
N PHE A 77 -13.75 -1.77 17.44
CA PHE A 77 -14.18 -0.40 17.69
C PHE A 77 -14.49 -0.14 19.18
N LEU A 78 -15.02 -1.14 19.90
CA LEU A 78 -15.19 -1.03 21.35
C LEU A 78 -13.85 -0.86 22.08
N ARG A 79 -12.75 -1.39 21.52
CA ARG A 79 -11.39 -1.17 22.03
C ARG A 79 -10.91 0.25 21.73
N LEU A 80 -11.19 0.78 20.54
CA LEU A 80 -10.84 2.16 20.15
C LEU A 80 -11.56 3.21 21.01
N ARG A 81 -12.81 2.96 21.42
CA ARG A 81 -13.56 3.87 22.31
C ARG A 81 -13.04 3.93 23.75
N LYS A 82 -12.24 2.95 24.18
CA LYS A 82 -11.70 2.90 25.54
C LYS A 82 -10.32 3.54 25.55
N THR A 83 -9.98 4.19 26.66
CA THR A 83 -8.63 4.73 26.90
C THR A 83 -8.24 5.79 25.87
N GLU A 84 -9.04 6.86 25.77
CA GLU A 84 -8.73 8.03 24.94
C GLU A 84 -7.47 8.78 25.42
N GLU A 85 -7.13 8.65 26.71
CA GLU A 85 -5.94 9.25 27.32
C GLU A 85 -4.63 8.88 26.61
N GLN A 86 -4.57 7.74 25.91
CA GLN A 86 -3.40 7.31 25.12
C GLN A 86 -3.06 8.27 23.98
N VAL A 87 -4.02 9.08 23.51
CA VAL A 87 -3.79 10.10 22.48
C VAL A 87 -2.72 11.12 22.91
N THR A 88 -2.61 11.39 24.22
CA THR A 88 -1.58 12.30 24.75
C THR A 88 -0.15 11.81 24.53
N MET A 89 0.05 10.50 24.35
CA MET A 89 1.36 9.92 24.08
C MET A 89 1.83 10.12 22.63
N LEU A 90 0.94 10.48 21.71
CA LEU A 90 1.27 10.58 20.28
C LEU A 90 2.32 11.64 20.01
N TYR A 91 2.21 12.82 20.65
CA TYR A 91 3.16 13.90 20.44
C TYR A 91 4.58 13.50 20.88
N GLY A 92 4.71 12.84 22.03
CA GLY A 92 5.98 12.28 22.48
C GLY A 92 6.47 11.16 21.56
N GLY A 93 5.57 10.29 21.11
CA GLY A 93 5.86 9.21 20.16
C GLY A 93 6.39 9.72 18.82
N PHE A 94 5.84 10.80 18.28
CA PHE A 94 6.36 11.44 17.08
C PHE A 94 7.79 11.95 17.26
N PHE A 95 8.03 12.71 18.33
CA PHE A 95 9.35 13.29 18.60
C PHE A 95 10.41 12.19 18.80
N TRP A 96 10.15 11.27 19.72
CA TRP A 96 11.10 10.20 20.05
C TRP A 96 11.23 9.17 18.94
N GLY A 97 10.14 8.84 18.23
CA GLY A 97 10.17 7.91 17.11
C GLY A 97 11.01 8.41 15.94
N ILE A 98 10.85 9.68 15.55
CA ILE A 98 11.66 10.30 14.49
C ILE A 98 13.13 10.39 14.94
N LEU A 99 13.40 10.78 16.18
CA LEU A 99 14.76 10.84 16.73
C LEU A 99 15.44 9.45 16.72
N LEU A 100 14.76 8.42 17.21
CA LEU A 100 15.29 7.05 17.23
C LEU A 100 15.51 6.51 15.82
N THR A 101 14.63 6.84 14.88
CA THR A 101 14.82 6.48 13.46
C THR A 101 16.06 7.16 12.89
N ALA A 102 16.25 8.46 13.16
CA ALA A 102 17.42 9.21 12.75
C ALA A 102 18.70 8.57 13.30
N LEU A 103 18.74 8.28 14.60
CA LEU A 103 19.89 7.66 15.27
C LEU A 103 20.17 6.24 14.74
N ALA A 104 19.12 5.43 14.51
CA ALA A 104 19.27 4.08 13.98
C ALA A 104 19.84 4.09 12.55
N ILE A 105 19.31 4.95 11.68
CA ILE A 105 19.79 5.09 10.30
C ILE A 105 21.19 5.69 10.26
N TYR A 106 21.45 6.73 11.06
CA TYR A 106 22.77 7.32 11.22
C TYR A 106 23.78 6.25 11.64
N GLY A 107 23.52 5.54 12.75
CA GLY A 107 24.43 4.51 13.26
C GLY A 107 24.66 3.38 12.28
N PHE A 108 23.60 2.92 11.58
CA PHE A 108 23.71 1.87 10.58
C PHE A 108 24.55 2.31 9.35
N VAL A 109 24.25 3.47 8.77
CA VAL A 109 24.98 3.99 7.60
C VAL A 109 26.42 4.32 7.98
N PHE A 110 26.63 4.97 9.13
CA PHE A 110 27.96 5.26 9.66
C PHE A 110 28.79 3.99 9.78
N LEU A 111 28.25 2.92 10.41
CA LEU A 111 28.94 1.65 10.56
C LEU A 111 29.31 1.05 9.21
N VAL A 112 28.39 1.02 8.25
CA VAL A 112 28.64 0.44 6.92
C VAL A 112 29.72 1.22 6.16
N VAL A 113 29.63 2.55 6.11
CA VAL A 113 30.63 3.40 5.42
C VAL A 113 31.98 3.33 6.12
N PHE A 114 31.99 3.32 7.46
CA PHE A 114 33.20 3.18 8.27
C PHE A 114 33.92 1.85 8.01
N LEU A 115 33.20 0.72 7.99
CA LEU A 115 33.76 -0.61 7.70
C LEU A 115 34.29 -0.76 6.27
N ILE A 116 33.78 0.04 5.33
CA ILE A 116 34.29 0.06 3.94
C ILE A 116 35.56 0.91 3.85
N THR A 117 35.60 2.01 4.60
CA THR A 117 36.64 3.04 4.46
C THR A 117 37.85 2.79 5.38
N TRP A 118 37.66 2.11 6.52
CA TRP A 118 38.74 1.85 7.47
C TRP A 118 39.73 0.81 6.93
N ASN A 119 41.01 1.18 6.87
CA ASN A 119 42.07 0.38 6.21
C ASN A 119 42.13 -1.08 6.64
N VAL A 120 41.95 -1.36 7.94
CA VAL A 120 42.04 -2.72 8.49
C VAL A 120 40.89 -3.60 8.00
N THR A 121 39.66 -3.07 7.99
CA THR A 121 38.46 -3.80 7.57
C THR A 121 38.28 -3.79 6.05
N ARG A 122 38.84 -2.80 5.36
CA ARG A 122 38.83 -2.66 3.90
C ARG A 122 39.34 -3.90 3.17
N VAL A 123 40.35 -4.57 3.72
CA VAL A 123 40.92 -5.80 3.17
C VAL A 123 39.86 -6.91 3.05
N TYR A 124 38.90 -6.95 3.97
CA TYR A 124 37.81 -7.93 3.98
C TYR A 124 36.55 -7.41 3.28
N SER A 125 36.25 -6.12 3.43
CA SER A 125 35.01 -5.54 2.89
C SER A 125 35.04 -5.39 1.37
N VAL A 126 36.18 -5.08 0.75
CA VAL A 126 36.28 -4.97 -0.72
C VAL A 126 36.01 -6.32 -1.42
N PRO A 127 36.64 -7.45 -1.04
CA PRO A 127 36.27 -8.76 -1.58
C PRO A 127 34.81 -9.12 -1.33
N LEU A 128 34.28 -8.83 -0.15
CA LEU A 128 32.87 -9.07 0.17
C LEU A 128 31.96 -8.30 -0.80
N VAL A 129 32.20 -7.00 -1.02
CA VAL A 129 31.45 -6.19 -1.99
C VAL A 129 31.56 -6.77 -3.40
N ALA A 130 32.76 -7.21 -3.81
CA ALA A 130 32.95 -7.85 -5.11
C ALA A 130 32.14 -9.16 -5.24
N THR A 131 32.09 -9.98 -4.18
CA THR A 131 31.27 -11.21 -4.17
C THR A 131 29.78 -10.91 -4.25
N LEU A 132 29.29 -9.87 -3.57
CA LEU A 132 27.90 -9.43 -3.65
C LEU A 132 27.56 -8.94 -5.07
N CYS A 133 28.45 -8.16 -5.69
CA CYS A 133 28.30 -7.73 -7.09
C CYS A 133 28.21 -8.93 -8.04
N GLY A 134 29.10 -9.93 -7.88
CA GLY A 134 29.05 -11.17 -8.66
C GLY A 134 27.74 -11.94 -8.46
N LEU A 135 27.20 -11.96 -7.24
CA LEU A 135 25.92 -12.57 -6.93
C LEU A 135 24.77 -11.84 -7.66
N PHE A 136 24.76 -10.51 -7.66
CA PHE A 136 23.76 -9.73 -8.39
C PHE A 136 23.81 -9.97 -9.90
N ILE A 137 25.02 -10.04 -10.48
CA ILE A 137 25.20 -10.39 -11.90
C ILE A 137 24.62 -11.79 -12.18
N THR A 138 24.88 -12.76 -11.31
CA THR A 138 24.37 -14.13 -11.45
C THR A 138 22.84 -14.18 -11.37
N VAL A 139 22.23 -13.43 -10.45
CA VAL A 139 20.76 -13.32 -10.34
C VAL A 139 20.16 -12.61 -11.57
N GLY A 140 20.83 -11.58 -12.07
CA GLY A 140 20.45 -10.89 -13.31
C GLY A 140 20.48 -11.83 -14.51
N PHE A 141 21.58 -12.56 -14.69
CA PHE A 141 21.74 -13.56 -15.74
C PHE A 141 20.68 -14.65 -15.66
N LYS A 142 20.41 -15.18 -14.46
CA LYS A 142 19.31 -16.13 -14.23
C LYS A 142 17.96 -15.56 -14.67
N THR A 143 17.66 -14.30 -14.33
CA THR A 143 16.40 -13.64 -14.69
C THR A 143 16.26 -13.51 -16.21
N LEU A 144 17.36 -13.22 -16.91
CA LEU A 144 17.41 -13.19 -18.37
C LEU A 144 17.15 -14.58 -18.96
N VAL A 145 17.88 -15.61 -18.52
CA VAL A 145 17.68 -17.00 -18.96
C VAL A 145 16.24 -17.46 -18.71
N LEU A 146 15.68 -17.16 -17.53
CA LEU A 146 14.29 -17.45 -17.19
C LEU A 146 13.30 -16.78 -18.14
N THR A 147 13.56 -15.53 -18.52
CA THR A 147 12.71 -14.79 -19.45
C THR A 147 12.74 -15.44 -20.84
N CYS A 148 13.91 -15.85 -21.32
CA CYS A 148 14.07 -16.56 -22.60
C CYS A 148 13.43 -17.96 -22.58
N LEU A 149 13.60 -18.73 -21.49
CA LEU A 149 12.98 -20.05 -21.38
C LEU A 149 11.45 -19.95 -21.28
N LYS A 150 10.93 -18.96 -20.54
CA LYS A 150 9.49 -18.71 -20.42
C LYS A 150 8.87 -18.35 -21.77
N SER A 151 9.47 -17.46 -22.54
CA SER A 151 8.91 -17.08 -23.86
C SER A 151 8.86 -18.27 -24.84
N ASN A 152 9.84 -19.17 -24.76
CA ASN A 152 9.95 -20.32 -25.64
C ASN A 152 9.05 -21.51 -25.23
N PHE A 153 8.97 -21.82 -23.93
CA PHE A 153 8.29 -23.04 -23.46
C PHE A 153 6.90 -22.82 -22.87
N HIS A 154 6.55 -21.58 -22.52
CA HIS A 154 5.26 -21.25 -21.93
C HIS A 154 4.48 -20.23 -22.76
N VAL A 155 3.15 -20.31 -22.67
CA VAL A 155 2.22 -19.24 -23.08
C VAL A 155 1.29 -19.02 -21.91
N ALA A 156 1.45 -17.90 -21.24
CA ALA A 156 0.77 -17.62 -19.97
C ALA A 156 0.98 -18.78 -18.98
N PHE A 157 -0.10 -19.47 -18.59
CA PHE A 157 -0.08 -20.58 -17.66
C PHE A 157 0.08 -21.96 -18.33
N TYR A 158 0.04 -22.02 -19.66
CA TYR A 158 0.07 -23.27 -20.42
C TYR A 158 1.49 -23.61 -20.91
N ARG A 159 1.78 -24.91 -20.95
CA ARG A 159 3.06 -25.46 -21.44
C ARG A 159 2.92 -25.75 -22.94
N LYS A 160 3.74 -25.11 -23.77
CA LYS A 160 3.82 -25.43 -25.21
C LYS A 160 4.44 -26.82 -25.45
N LYS A 161 5.46 -27.16 -24.65
CA LYS A 161 6.24 -28.40 -24.78
C LYS A 161 6.40 -29.05 -23.39
N PRO A 162 5.59 -30.07 -23.03
CA PRO A 162 5.50 -30.57 -21.66
C PRO A 162 6.81 -31.20 -21.16
N ALA A 163 7.51 -31.96 -22.01
CA ALA A 163 8.75 -32.61 -21.63
C ALA A 163 9.88 -31.61 -21.33
N GLN A 164 10.08 -30.62 -22.21
CA GLN A 164 11.09 -29.58 -22.02
C GLN A 164 10.75 -28.68 -20.83
N ALA A 165 9.48 -28.31 -20.66
CA ALA A 165 9.03 -27.54 -19.52
C ALA A 165 9.32 -28.28 -18.20
N ASN A 166 9.02 -29.57 -18.10
CA ASN A 166 9.31 -30.38 -16.91
C ASN A 166 10.82 -30.40 -16.60
N PHE A 167 11.67 -30.63 -17.59
CA PHE A 167 13.12 -30.62 -17.40
C PHE A 167 13.62 -29.25 -16.91
N THR A 168 13.16 -28.16 -17.53
CA THR A 168 13.55 -26.81 -17.10
C THR A 168 13.09 -26.50 -15.68
N ILE A 169 11.92 -26.99 -15.26
CA ILE A 169 11.43 -26.82 -13.89
C ILE A 169 12.35 -27.51 -12.89
N VAL A 170 12.76 -28.76 -13.13
CA VAL A 170 13.69 -29.49 -12.24
C VAL A 170 15.02 -28.76 -12.12
N VAL A 171 15.59 -28.31 -13.25
CA VAL A 171 16.84 -27.52 -13.25
C VAL A 171 16.65 -26.23 -12.44
N LEU A 172 15.50 -25.57 -12.59
CA LEU A 172 15.18 -24.35 -11.85
C LEU A 172 14.95 -24.58 -10.36
N GLU A 173 14.40 -25.72 -9.97
CA GLU A 173 14.24 -26.10 -8.56
C GLU A 173 15.60 -26.30 -7.90
N CYS A 174 16.52 -27.03 -8.55
CA CYS A 174 17.89 -27.18 -8.07
C CYS A 174 18.61 -25.82 -7.95
N TRP A 175 18.45 -24.95 -8.95
CA TRP A 175 19.02 -23.59 -8.89
C TRP A 175 18.40 -22.75 -7.77
N ASN A 176 17.08 -22.83 -7.59
CA ASN A 176 16.36 -22.09 -6.55
C ASN A 176 16.78 -22.51 -5.16
N LEU A 177 17.02 -23.79 -4.90
CA LEU A 177 17.47 -24.30 -3.60
C LEU A 177 18.77 -23.63 -3.14
N GLY A 178 19.73 -23.43 -4.04
CA GLY A 178 20.95 -22.68 -3.73
C GLY A 178 20.69 -21.19 -3.41
N LEU A 179 19.70 -20.58 -4.06
CA LEU A 179 19.38 -19.16 -3.88
C LEU A 179 18.43 -18.86 -2.72
N THR A 180 17.66 -19.84 -2.23
CA THR A 180 16.68 -19.61 -1.15
C THR A 180 17.32 -19.08 0.12
N LEU A 181 18.53 -19.54 0.46
CA LEU A 181 19.28 -19.01 1.61
C LEU A 181 19.58 -17.51 1.43
N GLY A 182 20.03 -17.12 0.25
CA GLY A 182 20.27 -15.71 -0.11
C GLY A 182 18.98 -14.87 -0.05
N TYR A 183 17.85 -15.40 -0.54
CA TYR A 183 16.55 -14.71 -0.45
C TYR A 183 16.10 -14.52 1.00
N MET A 184 16.30 -15.52 1.87
CA MET A 184 15.98 -15.40 3.29
C MET A 184 16.87 -14.36 3.98
N PHE A 185 18.15 -14.29 3.63
CA PHE A 185 19.06 -13.26 4.12
C PHE A 185 18.64 -11.86 3.66
N VAL A 186 18.37 -11.67 2.36
CA VAL A 186 17.87 -10.38 1.82
C VAL A 186 16.56 -9.99 2.48
N ARG A 187 15.66 -10.95 2.74
CA ARG A 187 14.40 -10.71 3.46
C ARG A 187 14.68 -10.24 4.90
N ALA A 188 15.57 -10.91 5.63
CA ALA A 188 15.93 -10.51 6.99
C ALA A 188 16.51 -9.10 7.01
N THR A 189 17.45 -8.78 6.11
CA THR A 189 18.02 -7.42 5.98
C THR A 189 16.95 -6.39 5.66
N LYS A 190 16.02 -6.68 4.75
CA LYS A 190 14.89 -5.78 4.45
C LYS A 190 13.99 -5.55 5.66
N LEU A 191 13.72 -6.58 6.47
CA LEU A 191 12.93 -6.44 7.68
C LEU A 191 13.64 -5.60 8.76
N VAL A 192 14.96 -5.76 8.90
CA VAL A 192 15.76 -4.93 9.80
C VAL A 192 15.76 -3.48 9.33
N LEU A 193 16.02 -3.21 8.05
CA LEU A 193 15.95 -1.86 7.49
C LEU A 193 14.55 -1.25 7.59
N ALA A 194 13.51 -2.04 7.35
CA ALA A 194 12.13 -1.62 7.55
C ALA A 194 11.88 -1.28 9.02
N SER A 195 12.39 -2.07 9.98
CA SER A 195 12.24 -1.76 11.40
C SER A 195 12.85 -0.39 11.74
N PHE A 196 14.06 -0.08 11.26
CA PHE A 196 14.67 1.24 11.48
C PHE A 196 13.84 2.38 10.91
N LEU A 197 13.31 2.24 9.68
CA LEU A 197 12.48 3.26 9.04
C LEU A 197 11.09 3.40 9.67
N TYR A 198 10.52 2.32 10.20
CA TYR A 198 9.17 2.28 10.74
C TYR A 198 9.10 2.61 12.24
N ILE A 199 10.21 2.62 12.98
CA ILE A 199 10.23 3.08 14.40
C ILE A 199 9.60 4.48 14.55
N GLY A 200 9.85 5.38 13.60
CA GLY A 200 9.33 6.75 13.61
C GLY A 200 7.95 6.91 13.00
N ARG A 201 7.36 5.84 12.46
CA ARG A 201 6.02 5.85 11.87
C ARG A 201 5.01 5.35 12.87
N ILE A 202 4.24 6.28 13.43
CA ILE A 202 3.16 5.93 14.36
C ILE A 202 1.83 5.65 13.65
N ASP A 203 1.73 5.95 12.36
CA ASP A 203 0.50 5.93 11.58
C ASP A 203 0.20 4.56 10.95
N THR A 204 1.24 3.74 10.74
CA THR A 204 1.13 2.42 10.13
C THR A 204 1.62 1.34 11.09
N PRO A 205 0.85 0.25 11.31
CA PRO A 205 1.30 -0.84 12.14
C PRO A 205 2.50 -1.55 11.51
N PHE A 206 3.57 -1.71 12.29
CA PHE A 206 4.74 -2.47 11.84
C PHE A 206 4.45 -3.98 11.84
N ILE A 207 3.64 -4.42 12.80
CA ILE A 207 3.29 -5.84 13.00
C ILE A 207 1.91 -6.09 12.41
N SER A 208 1.71 -7.27 11.81
CA SER A 208 0.39 -7.68 11.36
C SER A 208 -0.60 -7.68 12.54
N PRO A 209 -1.86 -7.27 12.33
CA PRO A 209 -2.83 -7.05 13.41
C PRO A 209 -3.15 -8.29 14.26
N GLU A 210 -2.82 -9.49 13.78
CA GLU A 210 -3.04 -10.75 14.51
C GLU A 210 -1.79 -11.24 15.26
N ALA A 211 -0.59 -10.92 14.78
CA ALA A 211 0.66 -11.37 15.40
C ALA A 211 1.14 -10.46 16.56
N GLY A 212 0.56 -9.27 16.69
CA GLY A 212 0.98 -8.27 17.69
C GLY A 212 0.32 -8.40 19.05
N GLU A 213 -0.71 -9.24 19.21
CA GLU A 213 -1.40 -9.43 20.49
C GLU A 213 -0.75 -10.55 21.30
N ILE A 214 0.15 -10.20 22.22
CA ILE A 214 0.81 -11.15 23.12
C ILE A 214 0.22 -10.94 24.53
N PHE A 215 -0.45 -11.96 25.06
CA PHE A 215 -1.13 -11.93 26.37
C PHE A 215 -2.15 -10.79 26.55
N GLY A 216 -2.84 -10.40 25.48
CA GLY A 216 -3.81 -9.29 25.50
C GLY A 216 -3.19 -7.90 25.55
N SER A 217 -1.86 -7.80 25.45
CA SER A 217 -1.14 -6.55 25.21
C SER A 217 -0.77 -6.43 23.73
N GLU A 218 -1.02 -5.27 23.13
CA GLU A 218 -0.57 -4.96 21.78
C GLU A 218 0.90 -4.55 21.85
N LEU A 219 1.79 -5.27 21.15
CA LEU A 219 3.23 -4.97 21.14
C LEU A 219 3.53 -3.60 20.51
N ASP A 220 2.68 -3.16 19.58
CA ASP A 220 2.76 -1.87 18.90
C ASP A 220 1.46 -1.08 19.12
N ALA A 221 1.41 -0.28 20.20
CA ALA A 221 0.22 0.46 20.61
C ALA A 221 0.04 1.83 19.91
N TYR A 222 1.08 2.33 19.24
CA TYR A 222 1.07 3.67 18.63
C TYR A 222 0.07 3.82 17.47
N PRO A 223 -0.03 2.88 16.51
CA PRO A 223 -1.04 2.92 15.46
C PRO A 223 -2.46 2.92 16.01
N THR A 224 -2.70 2.19 17.09
CA THR A 224 -4.00 2.18 17.77
C THR A 224 -4.29 3.53 18.40
N ALA A 225 -3.32 4.13 19.09
CA ALA A 225 -3.46 5.48 19.66
C ALA A 225 -3.67 6.55 18.58
N PHE A 226 -2.95 6.47 17.44
CA PHE A 226 -3.12 7.36 16.29
C PHE A 226 -4.53 7.23 15.71
N LEU A 227 -5.03 6.01 15.54
CA LEU A 227 -6.38 5.79 15.04
C LEU A 227 -7.45 6.35 16.00
N LYS A 228 -7.22 6.28 17.32
CA LYS A 228 -8.10 6.89 18.32
C LYS A 228 -8.16 8.41 18.18
N ASP A 229 -7.03 9.07 17.99
CA ASP A 229 -6.96 10.51 17.77
C ASP A 229 -7.75 10.92 16.53
N VAL A 230 -7.51 10.24 15.41
CA VAL A 230 -8.24 10.49 14.15
C VAL A 230 -9.74 10.28 14.34
N VAL A 231 -10.16 9.21 15.01
CA VAL A 231 -11.58 8.93 15.27
C VAL A 231 -12.20 9.96 16.22
N SER A 232 -11.49 10.39 17.26
CA SER A 232 -11.97 11.44 18.18
C SER A 232 -12.13 12.76 17.44
N HIS A 233 -11.16 13.13 16.60
CA HIS A 233 -11.24 14.32 15.77
C HIS A 233 -12.40 14.24 14.77
N GLU A 234 -12.58 13.10 14.08
CA GLU A 234 -13.71 12.91 13.16
C GLU A 234 -15.07 12.87 13.88
N ALA A 235 -15.13 12.41 15.12
CA ALA A 235 -16.37 12.40 15.91
C ALA A 235 -16.84 13.82 16.28
N HIS A 236 -15.89 14.72 16.58
CA HIS A 236 -16.20 16.11 16.97
C HIS A 236 -16.28 17.07 15.78
N HIS A 237 -15.46 16.85 14.75
CA HIS A 237 -15.29 17.74 13.59
C HIS A 237 -15.62 17.03 12.27
N HIS A 238 -16.75 16.34 12.23
CA HIS A 238 -17.17 15.70 10.99
C HIS A 238 -17.63 16.76 9.98
N PRO A 239 -16.97 16.95 8.81
CA PRO A 239 -17.23 18.06 7.91
C PRO A 239 -18.68 18.08 7.41
N TYR A 240 -19.26 16.89 7.16
CA TYR A 240 -20.67 16.81 6.79
C TYR A 240 -21.63 17.17 7.94
N LEU A 241 -21.34 16.86 9.20
CA LEU A 241 -22.20 17.27 10.31
C LEU A 241 -22.10 18.76 10.56
N GLU A 242 -20.90 19.35 10.43
CA GLU A 242 -20.73 20.80 10.53
C GLU A 242 -21.50 21.53 9.43
N ARG A 243 -21.37 21.06 8.17
CA ARG A 243 -22.13 21.62 7.04
C ARG A 243 -23.65 21.44 7.22
N LEU A 244 -24.09 20.33 7.82
CA LEU A 244 -25.48 20.12 8.19
C LEU A 244 -25.92 21.15 9.22
N GLY A 245 -25.15 21.34 10.29
CA GLY A 245 -25.41 22.31 11.35
C GLY A 245 -25.55 23.73 10.79
N VAL A 246 -24.60 24.16 9.94
CA VAL A 246 -24.66 25.46 9.25
C VAL A 246 -25.93 25.56 8.40
N MET A 247 -26.28 24.51 7.67
CA MET A 247 -27.50 24.49 6.86
C MET A 247 -28.77 24.69 7.72
N TYR A 248 -28.85 24.04 8.88
CA TYR A 248 -29.96 24.22 9.82
C TYR A 248 -29.97 25.62 10.45
N MET A 249 -28.81 26.18 10.79
CA MET A 249 -28.70 27.56 11.29
C MET A 249 -29.14 28.59 10.25
N MET A 250 -28.78 28.38 8.98
CA MET A 250 -29.26 29.22 7.88
C MET A 250 -30.78 29.10 7.69
N LYS A 251 -31.35 27.90 7.86
CA LYS A 251 -32.81 27.72 7.85
C LYS A 251 -33.48 28.57 8.93
N LEU A 252 -32.94 28.58 10.15
CA LEU A 252 -33.48 29.40 11.24
C LEU A 252 -33.36 30.90 10.95
N ARG A 253 -32.23 31.34 10.38
CA ARG A 253 -31.99 32.75 10.06
C ARG A 253 -32.93 33.30 8.96
N TYR A 254 -33.16 32.50 7.92
CA TYR A 254 -33.90 32.96 6.73
C TYR A 254 -35.38 32.54 6.74
N GLY A 255 -35.82 31.75 7.73
CA GLY A 255 -37.20 31.31 7.89
C GLY A 255 -37.77 30.69 6.61
N ASP A 256 -38.92 31.19 6.15
CA ASP A 256 -39.62 30.68 4.97
C ASP A 256 -38.88 30.95 3.66
N SER A 257 -37.96 31.93 3.64
CA SER A 257 -37.17 32.24 2.43
C SER A 257 -36.06 31.22 2.16
N PHE A 258 -35.70 30.39 3.14
CA PHE A 258 -34.65 29.37 3.01
C PHE A 258 -35.03 28.21 2.07
N ALA A 259 -36.32 27.86 2.02
CA ALA A 259 -36.82 26.69 1.31
C ALA A 259 -37.26 26.98 -0.15
N LYS A 260 -36.77 28.06 -0.76
CA LYS A 260 -36.93 28.28 -2.21
C LYS A 260 -36.21 27.16 -2.99
N THR A 261 -36.49 27.04 -4.29
CA THR A 261 -36.01 25.97 -5.19
C THR A 261 -34.53 25.62 -5.04
N SER A 262 -33.68 26.63 -4.82
CA SER A 262 -32.24 26.46 -4.56
C SER A 262 -31.91 25.74 -3.25
N GLY A 263 -32.64 26.01 -2.15
CA GLY A 263 -32.44 25.34 -0.85
C GLY A 263 -32.91 23.87 -0.84
N SER A 264 -33.94 23.54 -1.63
CA SER A 264 -34.38 22.15 -1.81
C SER A 264 -33.31 21.31 -2.52
N CYS A 265 -32.69 21.86 -3.56
CA CYS A 265 -31.60 21.20 -4.30
C CYS A 265 -30.40 20.91 -3.40
N TRP A 266 -29.99 21.88 -2.56
CA TRP A 266 -28.94 21.67 -1.56
C TRP A 266 -29.29 20.58 -0.56
N ARG A 267 -30.52 20.55 -0.03
CA ARG A 267 -30.96 19.51 0.91
C ARG A 267 -30.90 18.12 0.29
N LEU A 268 -31.23 18.02 -1.00
CA LEU A 268 -31.23 16.78 -1.77
C LEU A 268 -29.80 16.29 -2.04
N LEU A 269 -28.91 17.19 -2.46
CA LEU A 269 -27.49 16.91 -2.67
C LEU A 269 -26.82 16.48 -1.35
N PHE A 270 -27.21 17.13 -0.25
CA PHE A 270 -26.73 16.81 1.09
C PHE A 270 -27.19 15.45 1.59
N VAL A 271 -28.48 15.13 1.46
CA VAL A 271 -29.03 13.81 1.80
C VAL A 271 -28.37 12.73 0.94
N PHE A 272 -28.11 13.00 -0.35
CA PHE A 272 -27.40 12.04 -1.20
C PHE A 272 -25.94 11.85 -0.84
N ALA A 273 -25.23 12.90 -0.40
CA ALA A 273 -23.85 12.81 0.03
C ALA A 273 -23.72 12.10 1.39
N LEU A 274 -24.60 12.41 2.34
CA LEU A 274 -24.52 11.90 3.72
C LEU A 274 -25.16 10.54 3.92
N MET A 275 -26.27 10.29 3.23
CA MET A 275 -27.10 9.10 3.42
C MET A 275 -27.36 8.44 2.08
N PRO A 276 -26.31 7.97 1.36
CA PRO A 276 -26.50 7.32 0.07
C PRO A 276 -27.43 6.09 0.17
N TRP A 277 -27.52 5.44 1.35
CA TRP A 277 -28.46 4.36 1.60
C TRP A 277 -29.93 4.80 1.56
N MET A 278 -30.25 6.05 1.89
CA MET A 278 -31.61 6.61 1.77
C MET A 278 -32.09 6.67 0.31
N ARG A 279 -31.17 6.67 -0.67
CA ARG A 279 -31.51 6.61 -2.09
C ARG A 279 -32.27 5.33 -2.44
N LYS A 280 -31.89 4.21 -1.81
CA LYS A 280 -32.51 2.91 -2.03
C LYS A 280 -33.97 2.90 -1.57
N TYR A 281 -34.25 3.50 -0.42
CA TYR A 281 -35.61 3.57 0.14
C TYR A 281 -36.51 4.56 -0.62
N ARG A 282 -35.94 5.64 -1.18
CA ARG A 282 -36.73 6.63 -1.94
C ARG A 282 -37.17 6.11 -3.31
N LEU A 283 -36.36 5.27 -3.97
CA LEU A 283 -36.71 4.67 -5.26
C LEU A 283 -37.78 3.58 -5.13
N MET A 284 -37.82 2.86 -4.01
CA MET A 284 -38.85 1.84 -3.77
C MET A 284 -40.27 2.44 -3.68
N GLN A 285 -40.42 3.66 -3.15
CA GLN A 285 -41.72 4.35 -3.12
C GLN A 285 -42.24 4.77 -4.50
N GLN A 286 -41.36 4.92 -5.50
CA GLN A 286 -41.76 5.40 -6.82
C GLN A 286 -42.35 4.27 -7.68
N HIS A 287 -41.94 3.02 -7.45
CA HIS A 287 -42.48 1.85 -8.15
C HIS A 287 -43.81 1.33 -7.57
N GLU A 288 -44.14 1.71 -6.34
CA GLU A 288 -45.38 1.27 -5.67
C GLU A 288 -46.57 2.23 -5.95
N ASN A 289 -46.31 3.41 -6.54
CA ASN A 289 -47.31 4.45 -6.77
C ASN A 289 -47.83 4.56 -8.22
N ASP A 290 -47.37 3.72 -9.15
CA ASP A 290 -47.92 3.69 -10.52
C ASP A 290 -49.24 2.90 -10.66
N GLY A 291 -49.84 2.49 -9.53
CA GLY A 291 -51.08 1.69 -9.51
C GLY A 291 -52.36 2.39 -9.05
N THR A 292 -52.31 3.36 -8.13
CA THR A 292 -53.55 3.95 -7.57
C THR A 292 -53.33 5.37 -7.04
N SER A 293 -54.17 6.30 -7.48
CA SER A 293 -54.23 7.69 -7.01
C SER A 293 -54.46 7.75 -5.49
N PHE A 294 -53.39 7.94 -4.72
CA PHE A 294 -53.49 8.12 -3.27
C PHE A 294 -53.68 9.60 -2.94
N THR A 295 -54.86 9.92 -2.41
CA THR A 295 -55.22 11.25 -1.92
C THR A 295 -54.38 11.56 -0.67
N PHE A 296 -53.74 12.73 -0.68
CA PHE A 296 -52.85 13.21 0.39
C PHE A 296 -53.67 13.70 1.61
N GLY A 297 -54.35 12.77 2.28
CA GLY A 297 -55.18 13.03 3.46
C GLY A 297 -54.52 12.51 4.73
N GLN A 298 -54.08 13.44 5.60
CA GLN A 298 -53.91 13.25 7.05
C GLN A 298 -53.13 12.00 7.53
N PHE A 299 -51.80 12.07 7.51
CA PHE A 299 -51.01 11.30 8.48
C PHE A 299 -50.96 12.04 9.82
N ARG A 300 -52.01 11.86 10.62
CA ARG A 300 -51.97 12.11 12.06
C ARG A 300 -51.24 10.91 12.67
N MET A 301 -50.01 11.11 13.16
CA MET A 301 -49.30 10.08 13.94
C MET A 301 -50.10 9.79 15.22
N GLN A 302 -50.92 8.72 15.19
CA GLN A 302 -51.38 8.07 16.41
C GLN A 302 -50.28 7.12 16.88
N TYR A 303 -49.53 7.56 17.89
CA TYR A 303 -48.65 6.70 18.65
C TYR A 303 -49.51 5.70 19.44
N LYS A 304 -49.52 4.44 19.02
CA LYS A 304 -50.17 3.34 19.75
C LYS A 304 -49.09 2.68 20.62
N PRO A 305 -49.20 2.72 21.96
CA PRO A 305 -48.20 2.09 22.82
C PRO A 305 -48.36 0.57 22.72
N GLU A 306 -47.37 -0.09 22.13
CA GLU A 306 -47.35 -1.53 22.00
C GLU A 306 -46.80 -2.17 23.29
N LYS A 307 -47.64 -3.02 23.90
CA LYS A 307 -47.34 -3.72 25.14
C LYS A 307 -46.23 -4.75 24.91
N ARG A 308 -45.22 -4.70 25.78
CA ARG A 308 -44.19 -5.73 25.96
C ARG A 308 -44.83 -7.10 26.19
N HIS A 309 -44.79 -7.97 25.18
CA HIS A 309 -44.95 -9.40 25.36
C HIS A 309 -43.84 -10.18 24.65
N SER A 310 -43.12 -10.94 25.48
CA SER A 310 -42.38 -12.17 25.17
C SER A 310 -41.20 -12.11 24.19
N VAL A 311 -40.00 -12.12 24.80
CA VAL A 311 -38.64 -12.36 24.26
C VAL A 311 -38.48 -13.68 23.48
N ALA A 312 -39.52 -14.52 23.37
CA ALA A 312 -39.47 -15.79 22.66
C ALA A 312 -39.76 -15.70 21.15
N LYS A 313 -40.26 -14.55 20.64
CA LYS A 313 -40.52 -14.35 19.19
C LYS A 313 -39.35 -13.76 18.41
N GLU A 314 -38.38 -13.10 19.05
CA GLU A 314 -37.22 -12.50 18.37
C GLU A 314 -36.25 -13.55 17.81
N HIS A 315 -36.13 -14.72 18.45
CA HIS A 315 -35.23 -15.78 17.94
C HIS A 315 -35.72 -16.47 16.65
N LYS A 316 -37.04 -16.49 16.38
CA LYS A 316 -37.56 -16.99 15.10
C LYS A 316 -37.40 -15.97 13.97
N HIS A 317 -37.43 -14.67 14.28
CA HIS A 317 -37.27 -13.64 13.25
C HIS A 317 -35.82 -13.53 12.77
N CYS A 318 -34.83 -13.71 13.65
CA CYS A 318 -33.41 -13.77 13.25
C CYS A 318 -33.09 -14.94 12.30
N GLN A 319 -33.70 -16.12 12.47
CA GLN A 319 -33.45 -17.26 11.57
C GLN A 319 -34.04 -17.07 10.16
N GLU A 320 -35.17 -16.37 10.04
CA GLU A 320 -35.75 -16.04 8.72
C GLU A 320 -34.92 -14.97 7.99
N GLU A 321 -34.40 -13.95 8.70
CA GLU A 321 -33.55 -12.91 8.10
C GLU A 321 -32.23 -13.47 7.56
N ASP A 322 -31.60 -14.42 8.26
CA ASP A 322 -30.37 -15.06 7.79
C ASP A 322 -30.61 -15.86 6.49
N SER A 323 -31.72 -16.58 6.39
CA SER A 323 -32.09 -17.33 5.18
C SER A 323 -32.41 -16.41 3.98
N LEU A 324 -33.03 -15.26 4.24
CA LEU A 324 -33.33 -14.26 3.22
C LEU A 324 -32.05 -13.58 2.72
N TYR A 325 -31.10 -13.31 3.62
CA TYR A 325 -29.78 -12.77 3.28
C TYR A 325 -28.97 -13.73 2.41
N GLU A 326 -29.02 -15.03 2.71
CA GLU A 326 -28.33 -16.06 1.91
C GLU A 326 -28.93 -16.17 0.50
N THR A 327 -30.25 -16.05 0.39
CA THR A 327 -30.97 -16.07 -0.90
C THR A 327 -30.71 -14.80 -1.71
N ILE A 328 -30.68 -13.63 -1.08
CA ILE A 328 -30.38 -12.35 -1.76
C ILE A 328 -28.90 -12.30 -2.18
N SER A 329 -28.00 -12.87 -1.38
CA SER A 329 -26.58 -12.99 -1.67
C SER A 329 -26.33 -13.86 -2.91
N SER A 330 -26.97 -15.03 -2.99
CA SER A 330 -26.82 -15.95 -4.13
C SER A 330 -27.36 -15.37 -5.44
N VAL A 331 -28.52 -14.70 -5.39
CA VAL A 331 -29.10 -14.03 -6.57
C VAL A 331 -28.20 -12.88 -7.05
N LYS A 332 -27.67 -12.05 -6.15
CA LYS A 332 -26.75 -10.98 -6.54
C LYS A 332 -25.43 -11.50 -7.11
N MET A 333 -24.90 -12.59 -6.56
CA MET A 333 -23.70 -13.23 -7.09
C MET A 333 -23.94 -13.77 -8.50
N SER A 334 -25.09 -14.41 -8.77
CA SER A 334 -25.42 -14.87 -10.13
C SER A 334 -25.58 -13.72 -11.14
N GLN A 335 -26.14 -12.58 -10.73
CA GLN A 335 -26.25 -11.39 -11.58
C GLN A 335 -24.87 -10.78 -11.86
N LEU A 336 -24.00 -10.70 -10.84
CA LEU A 336 -22.63 -10.23 -11.00
C LEU A 336 -21.80 -11.15 -11.89
N GLU A 337 -21.95 -12.47 -11.78
CA GLU A 337 -21.28 -13.43 -12.64
C GLU A 337 -21.71 -13.28 -14.11
N PHE A 338 -22.99 -12.99 -14.35
CA PHE A 338 -23.51 -12.71 -15.68
C PHE A 338 -22.93 -11.41 -16.26
N GLU A 339 -22.95 -10.30 -15.50
CA GLU A 339 -22.36 -9.02 -15.95
C GLU A 339 -20.84 -9.14 -16.21
N ILE A 340 -20.12 -9.91 -15.38
CA ILE A 340 -18.69 -10.18 -15.59
C ILE A 340 -18.45 -11.00 -16.87
N SER A 341 -19.37 -11.91 -17.20
CA SER A 341 -19.30 -12.70 -18.44
C SER A 341 -19.47 -11.80 -19.67
N ASP A 342 -20.47 -10.94 -19.67
CA ASP A 342 -20.74 -10.01 -20.78
C ASP A 342 -19.56 -9.04 -21.00
N ILE A 343 -19.01 -8.49 -19.92
CA ILE A 343 -17.83 -7.60 -19.99
C ILE A 343 -16.60 -8.35 -20.51
N LYS A 344 -16.44 -9.64 -20.20
CA LYS A 344 -15.33 -10.46 -20.74
C LYS A 344 -15.48 -10.66 -22.25
N GLU A 345 -16.68 -10.93 -22.73
CA GLU A 345 -16.93 -11.07 -24.17
C GLU A 345 -16.68 -9.76 -24.93
N GLU A 346 -17.13 -8.63 -24.39
CA GLU A 346 -16.89 -7.32 -24.99
C GLU A 346 -15.38 -6.99 -25.06
N ASN A 347 -14.63 -7.31 -24.01
CA ASN A 347 -13.17 -7.13 -24.00
C ASN A 347 -12.44 -8.01 -25.02
N VAL A 348 -12.92 -9.24 -25.26
CA VAL A 348 -12.38 -10.13 -26.29
C VAL A 348 -12.66 -9.55 -27.69
N ALA A 349 -13.86 -9.03 -27.92
CA ALA A 349 -14.23 -8.39 -29.18
C ALA A 349 -13.40 -7.12 -29.45
N LEU A 350 -13.18 -6.29 -28.43
CA LEU A 350 -12.34 -5.09 -28.54
C LEU A 350 -10.89 -5.41 -28.83
N LYS A 351 -10.31 -6.44 -28.18
CA LYS A 351 -8.93 -6.88 -28.47
C LYS A 351 -8.76 -7.32 -29.93
N LYS A 352 -9.74 -8.07 -30.46
CA LYS A 352 -9.71 -8.48 -31.87
C LYS A 352 -9.75 -7.28 -32.83
N LYS A 353 -10.53 -6.25 -32.52
CA LYS A 353 -10.56 -5.00 -33.32
C LYS A 353 -9.24 -4.24 -33.27
N VAL A 354 -8.58 -4.21 -32.11
CA VAL A 354 -7.25 -3.58 -31.98
C VAL A 354 -6.21 -4.31 -32.81
N GLU A 355 -6.18 -5.65 -32.77
CA GLU A 355 -5.27 -6.45 -33.61
C GLU A 355 -5.52 -6.22 -35.11
N GLU A 356 -6.79 -6.15 -35.53
CA GLU A 356 -7.13 -5.84 -36.93
C GLU A 356 -6.61 -4.45 -37.36
N LEU A 357 -6.78 -3.43 -36.51
CA LEU A 357 -6.27 -2.08 -36.78
C LEU A 357 -4.74 -2.03 -36.83
N GLU A 358 -4.05 -2.74 -35.95
CA GLU A 358 -2.58 -2.82 -35.98
C GLU A 358 -2.07 -3.47 -37.28
N THR A 359 -2.75 -4.52 -37.77
CA THR A 359 -2.37 -5.15 -39.04
C THR A 359 -2.59 -4.24 -40.24
N LYS A 360 -3.69 -3.47 -40.26
CA LYS A 360 -3.95 -2.46 -41.30
C LYS A 360 -2.89 -1.35 -41.28
N LEU A 361 -2.60 -0.80 -40.10
CA LEU A 361 -1.60 0.26 -39.95
C LEU A 361 -0.20 -0.19 -40.42
N LYS A 362 0.19 -1.44 -40.11
CA LYS A 362 1.46 -2.01 -40.60
C LYS A 362 1.49 -2.17 -42.12
N GLY A 363 0.37 -2.54 -42.73
CA GLY A 363 0.22 -2.59 -44.18
C GLY A 363 0.43 -1.23 -44.82
N ASP A 364 -0.31 -0.21 -44.36
CA ASP A 364 -0.23 1.15 -44.89
C ASP A 364 1.19 1.74 -44.71
N LEU A 365 1.83 1.50 -43.56
CA LEU A 365 3.19 1.96 -43.31
C LEU A 365 4.20 1.31 -44.28
N PHE A 366 4.00 0.03 -44.62
CA PHE A 366 4.87 -0.68 -45.55
C PHE A 366 4.73 -0.14 -46.98
N ASP A 367 3.52 0.22 -47.40
CA ASP A 367 3.27 0.83 -48.71
C ASP A 367 3.86 2.26 -48.80
N ILE A 368 3.78 3.05 -47.72
CA ILE A 368 4.44 4.37 -47.65
C ILE A 368 5.96 4.22 -47.77
N ILE A 369 6.57 3.24 -47.09
CA ILE A 369 8.02 3.00 -47.18
C ILE A 369 8.43 2.61 -48.60
N LYS A 370 7.63 1.77 -49.27
CA LYS A 370 7.88 1.40 -50.68
C LYS A 370 7.82 2.61 -51.61
N LEU A 371 6.80 3.46 -51.49
CA LEU A 371 6.69 4.68 -52.28
C LEU A 371 7.92 5.59 -52.09
N SER A 372 8.35 5.78 -50.83
CA SER A 372 9.54 6.58 -50.51
C SER A 372 10.83 6.00 -51.12
N GLN A 373 10.99 4.69 -51.20
CA GLN A 373 12.17 4.08 -51.83
C GLN A 373 12.19 4.24 -53.35
N THR A 374 11.01 4.22 -53.98
CA THR A 374 10.87 4.40 -55.45
C THR A 374 11.25 5.82 -55.88
N ASP A 375 10.87 6.83 -55.09
CA ASP A 375 11.22 8.24 -55.34
C ASP A 375 12.74 8.48 -55.19
N VAL A 376 13.39 7.80 -54.25
CA VAL A 376 14.86 7.90 -54.05
C VAL A 376 15.63 7.26 -55.22
N SER A 377 15.10 6.20 -55.84
CA SER A 377 15.72 5.62 -57.04
C SER A 377 15.62 6.53 -58.28
N LEU A 378 14.50 7.23 -58.45
CA LEU A 378 14.32 8.18 -59.56
C LEU A 378 15.27 9.39 -59.46
N PHE A 379 15.62 9.81 -58.24
CA PHE A 379 16.57 10.90 -58.00
C PHE A 379 18.05 10.53 -58.23
N LYS A 380 18.38 9.24 -58.37
CA LYS A 380 19.75 8.77 -58.62
C LYS A 380 20.10 8.61 -60.10
N GLU A 381 19.11 8.59 -60.98
CA GLU A 381 19.30 8.44 -62.43
C GLU A 381 19.22 9.78 -63.20
N SER A 382 18.88 10.89 -62.51
CA SER A 382 19.04 12.27 -63.00
C SER A 382 20.37 12.86 -62.54
#